data_AF-A0A2G1VMY2-F1
#
_entry.id   AF-A0A2G1VMY2-F1
#
_cell.length_a   1.000
_cell.length_b   1.000
_cell.length_c   1.000
_cell.angle_alpha   90.00
_cell.angle_beta   90.00
_cell.angle_gamma   90.00
#
_symmetry.space_group_name_H-M   'P 1'
#
loop_
_entity.id
_entity.type
_entity.pdbx_description
1 polymer ?
#
loop_
_entity_poly.entity_id
_entity_poly.type
_entity_poly.pdbx_seq_one_letter_code
_entity_poly.pdbx_strand_id
1 'polypeptide(L)'
;MKAFKKISFLLFFALILVNCMGVNAQKPTVYCVGDSTVKNGSGKGDGGLWGWGDFIGQFLDTTQVRIENHALGGTSSRTFQTKGLWQPILDRLQKGDYVLIQFGHNDSGALNDDSRARGTIKGVGEETEEIDNMLTGEHEIVHSYGWYLRKIVKEAKSKGAIPIVMAPIPRNDWNNGKVPRNMDSYGGWAKQIAQEEGVTFINLNDKMASAMEIKGQDAVTGNLFYKRDHTHTSAKGAALAASLIAEGLRESDNSLKNYLLKNPKVKLPAKRNLYLIGDSTVANNGQPTKSGWGMFLEQHLDTTRINMYNKARGGRSSRTFRYEGLWDAVKSQLKPGDFVLMQFGHNDGGHVDKPKYRGSLKGMGDETQEVNRDSTGSETVHTYGWYMKQYIKETQETGATPIVLSMIPRNQWNEGQVIRASESYGTWAKEAVEQAGGYFLDLNEAVAQKYEQLGPDVVAAFFPDDHTHTNGEGAQLNALTVAELIENLRQSDLRDFVFIRKE
;
A
#
# COMPACT_ATOMS: atom_id res chain seq x y z
N MET A 1 -38.76 11.58 88.04
CA MET A 1 -37.33 11.71 87.69
C MET A 1 -36.84 10.39 87.14
N LYS A 2 -36.32 10.38 85.89
CA LYS A 2 -35.27 9.49 85.35
C LYS A 2 -35.50 7.96 85.44
N ALA A 3 -35.25 7.11 84.45
CA ALA A 3 -34.57 7.22 83.18
C ALA A 3 -34.57 5.80 82.53
N PHE A 4 -34.85 5.75 81.22
CA PHE A 4 -34.32 4.80 80.23
C PHE A 4 -34.73 3.31 80.23
N LYS A 5 -35.80 3.05 79.46
CA LYS A 5 -35.85 1.98 78.44
C LYS A 5 -34.68 2.12 77.46
N LYS A 6 -34.02 1.01 77.11
CA LYS A 6 -33.51 0.65 75.74
C LYS A 6 -32.47 -0.48 75.83
N ILE A 7 -32.93 -1.73 75.79
CA ILE A 7 -32.14 -2.86 75.26
C ILE A 7 -33.10 -3.71 74.44
N SER A 8 -33.35 -3.30 73.20
CA SER A 8 -33.90 -4.16 72.15
C SER A 8 -33.78 -3.39 70.83
N PHE A 9 -32.59 -3.32 70.27
CA PHE A 9 -32.36 -2.91 68.87
C PHE A 9 -30.91 -3.18 68.46
N LEU A 10 -30.52 -4.44 68.31
CA LEU A 10 -29.23 -4.79 67.66
C LEU A 10 -29.20 -6.28 67.31
N LEU A 11 -30.20 -6.73 66.53
CA LEU A 11 -30.19 -8.08 65.94
C LEU A 11 -31.14 -8.15 64.74
N PHE A 12 -31.09 -7.15 63.86
CA PHE A 12 -31.79 -7.21 62.56
C PHE A 12 -31.15 -6.26 61.52
N PHE A 13 -29.81 -6.24 61.45
CA PHE A 13 -29.10 -5.56 60.35
C PHE A 13 -27.78 -6.28 60.07
N ALA A 14 -27.85 -7.60 59.88
CA ALA A 14 -26.71 -8.42 59.49
C ALA A 14 -27.18 -9.53 58.54
N LEU A 15 -27.94 -9.19 57.49
CA LEU A 15 -28.20 -10.14 56.40
C LEU A 15 -28.64 -9.47 55.08
N ILE A 16 -28.00 -8.37 54.67
CA ILE A 16 -28.03 -7.91 53.26
C ILE A 16 -26.64 -7.34 52.91
N LEU A 17 -25.63 -8.21 52.90
CA LEU A 17 -24.49 -8.02 52.00
C LEU A 17 -24.75 -8.95 50.82
N VAL A 18 -25.62 -8.49 49.92
CA VAL A 18 -25.68 -9.04 48.57
C VAL A 18 -24.28 -8.88 48.02
N ASN A 19 -23.62 -10.00 47.76
CA ASN A 19 -22.44 -10.09 46.93
C ASN A 19 -22.83 -9.52 45.55
N CYS A 20 -22.74 -8.21 45.38
CA CYS A 20 -22.51 -7.60 44.09
C CYS A 20 -21.06 -7.89 43.71
N MET A 21 -20.75 -9.18 43.49
CA MET A 21 -19.74 -9.53 42.51
C MET A 21 -20.32 -9.06 41.20
N GLY A 22 -19.98 -7.82 40.81
CA GLY A 22 -20.27 -7.33 39.49
C GLY A 22 -19.72 -8.35 38.52
N VAL A 23 -20.60 -9.08 37.84
CA VAL A 23 -20.24 -9.86 36.67
C VAL A 23 -19.63 -8.81 35.74
N ASN A 24 -18.31 -8.81 35.64
CA ASN A 24 -17.62 -7.98 34.67
C ASN A 24 -18.04 -8.54 33.31
N ALA A 25 -19.11 -8.01 32.75
CA ALA A 25 -19.71 -8.50 31.53
C ALA A 25 -18.63 -8.52 30.46
N GLN A 26 -18.20 -9.72 30.06
CA GLN A 26 -17.14 -9.87 29.10
C GLN A 26 -17.59 -9.19 27.79
N LYS A 27 -16.75 -8.30 27.27
CA LYS A 27 -17.04 -7.55 26.04
C LYS A 27 -17.28 -8.53 24.90
N PRO A 28 -18.40 -8.42 24.16
CA PRO A 28 -18.61 -9.20 22.95
C PRO A 28 -17.45 -9.00 21.98
N THR A 29 -17.03 -10.09 21.34
CA THR A 29 -16.03 -10.07 20.27
C THR A 29 -16.73 -10.07 18.91
N VAL A 30 -16.31 -9.17 18.03
CA VAL A 30 -16.71 -9.10 16.63
C VAL A 30 -15.61 -9.75 15.79
N TYR A 31 -15.87 -10.98 15.36
CA TYR A 31 -14.98 -11.74 14.48
C TYR A 31 -15.28 -11.38 13.02
N CYS A 32 -14.26 -11.00 12.26
CA CYS A 32 -14.37 -10.84 10.81
C CYS A 32 -13.76 -12.07 10.14
N VAL A 33 -14.54 -12.72 9.26
CA VAL A 33 -14.10 -13.87 8.47
C VAL A 33 -14.36 -13.61 6.99
N GLY A 34 -13.40 -13.98 6.16
CA GLY A 34 -13.48 -13.67 4.74
C GLY A 34 -12.13 -13.79 4.02
N ASP A 35 -12.07 -13.13 2.87
CA ASP A 35 -10.94 -13.15 1.93
C ASP A 35 -10.04 -11.90 1.99
N SER A 36 -9.26 -11.65 0.93
CA SER A 36 -8.35 -10.49 0.82
C SER A 36 -9.06 -9.14 0.89
N THR A 37 -10.35 -9.06 0.55
CA THR A 37 -11.14 -7.83 0.64
C THR A 37 -11.65 -7.56 2.06
N VAL A 38 -11.52 -8.54 2.97
CA VAL A 38 -11.76 -8.39 4.41
C VAL A 38 -10.45 -8.21 5.17
N LYS A 39 -9.40 -8.96 4.81
CA LYS A 39 -8.03 -8.77 5.31
C LYS A 39 -7.02 -9.20 4.25
N ASN A 40 -6.11 -8.29 3.89
CA ASN A 40 -5.00 -8.62 2.99
C ASN A 40 -3.64 -8.62 3.71
N GLY A 41 -2.76 -9.53 3.31
CA GLY A 41 -1.42 -9.69 3.88
C GLY A 41 -1.42 -9.90 5.40
N SER A 42 -0.40 -9.36 6.07
CA SER A 42 -0.23 -9.41 7.52
C SER A 42 -1.13 -8.45 8.31
N GLY A 43 -2.09 -7.78 7.65
CA GLY A 43 -2.93 -6.73 8.26
C GLY A 43 -2.24 -5.36 8.39
N LYS A 44 -1.11 -5.18 7.69
CA LYS A 44 -0.37 -3.90 7.60
C LYS A 44 -0.53 -3.21 6.24
N GLY A 45 -1.43 -3.71 5.39
CA GLY A 45 -1.63 -3.22 4.03
C GLY A 45 -0.47 -3.57 3.10
N ASP A 46 0.07 -4.79 3.21
CA ASP A 46 1.17 -5.27 2.37
C ASP A 46 0.80 -5.11 0.87
N GLY A 47 1.72 -4.56 0.08
CA GLY A 47 1.46 -4.20 -1.33
C GLY A 47 0.40 -3.11 -1.54
N GLY A 48 -0.05 -2.46 -0.46
CA GLY A 48 -1.06 -1.41 -0.45
C GLY A 48 -2.49 -1.92 -0.38
N LEU A 49 -2.70 -3.21 -0.47
CA LEU A 49 -4.05 -3.76 -0.56
C LEU A 49 -4.63 -3.86 0.85
N TRP A 50 -5.79 -3.25 1.07
CA TRP A 50 -6.46 -3.22 2.38
C TRP A 50 -7.81 -3.94 2.30
N GLY A 51 -8.16 -4.63 3.38
CA GLY A 51 -9.51 -5.18 3.57
C GLY A 51 -10.32 -4.35 4.58
N TRP A 52 -11.64 -4.34 4.44
CA TRP A 52 -12.50 -3.52 5.31
C TRP A 52 -12.44 -3.92 6.79
N GLY A 53 -12.04 -5.17 7.09
CA GLY A 53 -11.91 -5.66 8.46
C GLY A 53 -10.83 -4.92 9.26
N ASP A 54 -9.87 -4.28 8.60
CA ASP A 54 -8.88 -3.41 9.25
C ASP A 54 -9.48 -2.07 9.71
N PHE A 55 -10.63 -1.67 9.16
CA PHE A 55 -11.27 -0.38 9.43
C PHE A 55 -12.55 -0.47 10.24
N ILE A 56 -13.22 -1.64 10.31
CA ILE A 56 -14.53 -1.77 10.97
C ILE A 56 -14.52 -1.36 12.45
N GLY A 57 -13.40 -1.59 13.15
CA GLY A 57 -13.23 -1.16 14.54
C GLY A 57 -13.25 0.36 14.74
N GLN A 58 -13.07 1.15 13.68
CA GLN A 58 -13.17 2.61 13.73
C GLN A 58 -14.61 3.13 13.65
N PHE A 59 -15.57 2.23 13.39
CA PHE A 59 -17.01 2.53 13.36
C PHE A 59 -17.76 1.96 14.57
N LEU A 60 -17.08 1.17 15.39
CA LEU A 60 -17.63 0.53 16.59
C LEU A 60 -16.98 1.10 17.86
N ASP A 61 -17.75 1.16 18.94
CA ASP A 61 -17.25 1.53 20.26
C ASP A 61 -16.40 0.39 20.84
N THR A 62 -15.10 0.45 20.55
CA THR A 62 -14.12 -0.54 21.03
C THR A 62 -13.89 -0.51 22.55
N THR A 63 -14.49 0.44 23.26
CA THR A 63 -14.57 0.36 24.72
C THR A 63 -15.59 -0.68 25.18
N GLN A 64 -16.55 -1.06 24.33
CA GLN A 64 -17.62 -2.01 24.62
C GLN A 64 -17.53 -3.33 23.85
N VAL A 65 -16.90 -3.35 22.67
CA VAL A 65 -16.66 -4.57 21.88
C VAL A 65 -15.17 -4.77 21.57
N ARG A 66 -14.75 -6.02 21.39
CA ARG A 66 -13.42 -6.37 20.86
C ARG A 66 -13.54 -6.71 19.38
N ILE A 67 -12.57 -6.33 18.55
CA ILE A 67 -12.54 -6.68 17.13
C ILE A 67 -11.42 -7.69 16.89
N GLU A 68 -11.73 -8.79 16.20
CA GLU A 68 -10.74 -9.76 15.76
C GLU A 68 -10.91 -10.05 14.26
N ASN A 69 -9.94 -9.62 13.45
CA ASN A 69 -9.95 -9.87 12.00
C ASN A 69 -9.16 -11.14 11.65
N HIS A 70 -9.90 -12.22 11.41
CA HIS A 70 -9.40 -13.55 11.08
C HIS A 70 -9.49 -13.91 9.60
N ALA A 71 -9.96 -12.99 8.76
CA ALA A 71 -9.93 -13.19 7.31
C ALA A 71 -8.51 -13.46 6.80
N LEU A 72 -8.40 -14.12 5.65
CA LEU A 72 -7.11 -14.41 5.03
C LEU A 72 -7.15 -14.18 3.53
N GLY A 73 -6.15 -13.46 3.02
CA GLY A 73 -5.99 -13.21 1.61
C GLY A 73 -5.96 -14.51 0.80
N GLY A 74 -6.74 -14.54 -0.28
CA GLY A 74 -6.80 -15.67 -1.20
C GLY A 74 -7.66 -16.86 -0.75
N THR A 75 -8.33 -16.82 0.41
CA THR A 75 -9.27 -17.88 0.79
C THR A 75 -10.67 -17.69 0.20
N SER A 76 -11.35 -18.80 -0.06
CA SER A 76 -12.78 -18.93 -0.34
C SER A 76 -13.52 -19.45 0.90
N SER A 77 -14.85 -19.53 0.86
CA SER A 77 -15.63 -20.12 1.96
C SER A 77 -15.23 -21.58 2.26
N ARG A 78 -14.82 -22.32 1.22
CA ARG A 78 -14.20 -23.65 1.30
C ARG A 78 -12.81 -23.60 1.92
N THR A 79 -11.88 -22.91 1.27
CA THR A 79 -10.46 -23.00 1.64
C THR A 79 -10.16 -22.34 2.99
N PHE A 80 -11.01 -21.43 3.45
CA PHE A 80 -10.97 -20.94 4.82
C PHE A 80 -11.22 -22.05 5.85
N GLN A 81 -12.16 -22.96 5.56
CA GLN A 81 -12.49 -24.09 6.43
C GLN A 81 -11.51 -25.25 6.27
N THR A 82 -11.13 -25.61 5.05
CA THR A 82 -10.18 -26.74 4.82
C THR A 82 -8.78 -26.43 5.33
N LYS A 83 -8.35 -25.16 5.33
CA LYS A 83 -7.11 -24.71 5.99
C LYS A 83 -7.22 -24.63 7.51
N GLY A 84 -8.36 -25.01 8.10
CA GLY A 84 -8.58 -24.98 9.54
C GLY A 84 -8.66 -23.58 10.15
N LEU A 85 -8.89 -22.52 9.36
CA LEU A 85 -8.93 -21.14 9.88
C LEU A 85 -10.21 -20.85 10.68
N TRP A 86 -11.29 -21.58 10.38
CA TRP A 86 -12.56 -21.44 11.12
C TRP A 86 -12.52 -22.08 12.52
N GLN A 87 -11.85 -23.22 12.68
CA GLN A 87 -11.91 -23.99 13.93
C GLN A 87 -11.42 -23.20 15.17
N PRO A 88 -10.28 -22.47 15.13
CA PRO A 88 -9.84 -21.64 16.25
C PRO A 88 -10.79 -20.50 16.60
N ILE A 89 -11.65 -20.06 15.68
CA ILE A 89 -12.68 -19.06 15.96
C ILE A 89 -13.84 -19.76 16.66
N LEU A 90 -14.34 -20.85 16.10
CA LEU A 90 -15.44 -21.64 16.64
C LEU A 90 -15.20 -22.09 18.09
N ASP A 91 -13.97 -22.49 18.41
CA ASP A 91 -13.57 -22.92 19.76
C ASP A 91 -13.60 -21.78 20.79
N ARG A 92 -13.42 -20.53 20.33
CA ARG A 92 -13.38 -19.33 21.17
C ARG A 92 -14.69 -18.54 21.20
N LEU A 93 -15.65 -18.86 20.33
CA LEU A 93 -16.94 -18.17 20.29
C LEU A 93 -17.70 -18.30 21.61
N GLN A 94 -18.21 -17.17 22.09
CA GLN A 94 -19.06 -17.07 23.25
C GLN A 94 -20.45 -16.54 22.88
N LYS A 95 -21.42 -16.79 23.76
CA LYS A 95 -22.77 -16.26 23.61
C LYS A 95 -22.74 -14.74 23.56
N GLY A 96 -23.32 -14.15 22.52
CA GLY A 96 -23.36 -12.71 22.31
C GLY A 96 -22.21 -12.16 21.45
N ASP A 97 -21.22 -12.97 21.08
CA ASP A 97 -20.23 -12.59 20.07
C ASP A 97 -20.89 -12.40 18.70
N TYR A 98 -20.25 -11.62 17.82
CA TYR A 98 -20.69 -11.37 16.45
C TYR A 98 -19.73 -11.99 15.45
N VAL A 99 -20.25 -12.52 14.35
CA VAL A 99 -19.43 -13.05 13.24
C VAL A 99 -19.83 -12.36 11.95
N LEU A 100 -18.97 -11.47 11.47
CA LEU A 100 -19.11 -10.78 10.18
C LEU A 100 -18.51 -11.67 9.08
N ILE A 101 -19.35 -12.15 8.16
CA ILE A 101 -19.00 -13.17 7.18
C ILE A 101 -19.09 -12.59 5.77
N GLN A 102 -17.98 -12.58 5.02
CA GLN A 102 -17.97 -12.18 3.61
C GLN A 102 -17.02 -13.06 2.78
N PHE A 103 -17.58 -13.80 1.83
CA PHE A 103 -16.86 -14.60 0.84
C PHE A 103 -17.46 -14.42 -0.55
N GLY A 104 -16.82 -15.02 -1.58
CA GLY A 104 -17.35 -15.05 -2.94
C GLY A 104 -16.32 -14.72 -4.03
N HIS A 105 -15.28 -13.92 -3.75
CA HIS A 105 -14.31 -13.54 -4.79
C HIS A 105 -13.44 -14.71 -5.25
N ASN A 106 -13.01 -15.55 -4.30
CA ASN A 106 -12.17 -16.72 -4.59
C ASN A 106 -13.01 -17.99 -4.83
N ASP A 107 -14.25 -18.01 -4.35
CA ASP A 107 -15.22 -19.09 -4.56
C ASP A 107 -15.60 -19.23 -6.05
N SER A 108 -15.48 -18.14 -6.84
CA SER A 108 -15.69 -18.14 -8.29
C SER A 108 -14.56 -18.75 -9.10
N GLY A 109 -13.46 -19.16 -8.46
CA GLY A 109 -12.34 -19.84 -9.12
C GLY A 109 -12.67 -21.28 -9.55
N ALA A 110 -11.70 -21.96 -10.16
CA ALA A 110 -11.85 -23.37 -10.50
C ALA A 110 -11.96 -24.24 -9.24
N LEU A 111 -12.81 -25.27 -9.32
CA LEU A 111 -12.97 -26.27 -8.25
C LEU A 111 -11.66 -27.00 -7.96
N ASN A 112 -10.93 -27.35 -9.02
CA ASN A 112 -9.65 -28.04 -8.98
C ASN A 112 -8.74 -27.48 -10.08
N ASP A 113 -7.53 -27.06 -9.71
CA ASP A 113 -6.46 -26.65 -10.63
C ASP A 113 -5.10 -26.77 -9.91
N ASP A 114 -3.98 -26.64 -10.63
CA ASP A 114 -2.62 -26.77 -10.10
C ASP A 114 -2.03 -25.47 -9.52
N SER A 115 -2.82 -24.40 -9.44
CA SER A 115 -2.30 -23.05 -9.11
C SER A 115 -2.96 -22.41 -7.89
N ARG A 116 -4.26 -22.64 -7.70
CA ARG A 116 -5.12 -21.90 -6.78
C ARG A 116 -6.20 -22.78 -6.14
N ALA A 117 -6.78 -23.78 -6.81
CA ALA A 117 -7.77 -24.75 -6.30
C ALA A 117 -8.67 -24.24 -5.15
N ARG A 118 -9.41 -23.15 -5.38
CA ARG A 118 -10.20 -22.44 -4.34
C ARG A 118 -11.70 -22.46 -4.58
N GLY A 119 -12.16 -22.85 -5.77
CA GLY A 119 -13.57 -22.74 -6.16
C GLY A 119 -14.52 -23.56 -5.28
N THR A 120 -15.79 -23.19 -5.32
CA THR A 120 -16.89 -23.96 -4.73
C THR A 120 -17.89 -24.34 -5.80
N ILE A 121 -18.74 -25.35 -5.53
CA ILE A 121 -19.86 -25.63 -6.42
C ILE A 121 -20.81 -24.42 -6.36
N LYS A 122 -21.26 -23.97 -7.53
CA LYS A 122 -22.09 -22.76 -7.65
C LYS A 122 -23.49 -23.01 -7.11
N GLY A 123 -24.04 -22.02 -6.42
CA GLY A 123 -25.40 -22.07 -5.89
C GLY A 123 -25.47 -22.28 -4.39
N VAL A 124 -26.69 -22.56 -3.94
CA VAL A 124 -27.06 -22.66 -2.53
C VAL A 124 -27.42 -24.08 -2.12
N GLY A 125 -27.36 -25.08 -2.99
CA GLY A 125 -27.82 -26.43 -2.68
C GLY A 125 -26.88 -27.19 -1.74
N GLU A 126 -27.04 -28.50 -1.71
CA GLU A 126 -26.21 -29.42 -0.90
C GLU A 126 -25.32 -30.29 -1.82
N GLU A 127 -25.06 -29.81 -3.04
CA GLU A 127 -24.26 -30.51 -4.04
C GLU A 127 -22.83 -30.76 -3.53
N THR A 128 -22.28 -31.89 -3.95
CA THR A 128 -20.91 -32.31 -3.62
C THR A 128 -20.20 -32.85 -4.85
N GLU A 129 -18.88 -32.74 -4.85
CA GLU A 129 -17.98 -33.29 -5.86
C GLU A 129 -16.70 -33.77 -5.19
N GLU A 130 -16.30 -35.01 -5.44
CA GLU A 130 -15.02 -35.55 -5.00
C GLU A 130 -13.92 -35.14 -5.96
N ILE A 131 -12.80 -34.63 -5.43
CA ILE A 131 -11.63 -34.29 -6.23
C ILE A 131 -10.36 -34.83 -5.58
N ASP A 132 -9.37 -35.14 -6.41
CA ASP A 132 -7.98 -35.19 -5.98
C ASP A 132 -7.36 -33.82 -6.24
N ASN A 133 -7.12 -33.05 -5.18
CA ASN A 133 -6.67 -31.67 -5.30
C ASN A 133 -5.30 -31.60 -5.97
N MET A 134 -5.23 -30.98 -7.14
CA MET A 134 -3.99 -30.92 -7.93
C MET A 134 -2.89 -30.09 -7.26
N LEU A 135 -3.26 -29.17 -6.36
CA LEU A 135 -2.32 -28.31 -5.64
C LEU A 135 -1.78 -28.96 -4.36
N THR A 136 -2.61 -29.68 -3.60
CA THR A 136 -2.20 -30.31 -2.33
C THR A 136 -1.88 -31.79 -2.44
N GLY A 137 -2.36 -32.46 -3.49
CA GLY A 137 -2.31 -33.91 -3.64
C GLY A 137 -3.27 -34.69 -2.74
N GLU A 138 -4.15 -34.00 -2.00
CA GLU A 138 -5.10 -34.61 -1.08
C GLU A 138 -6.44 -34.86 -1.74
N HIS A 139 -7.08 -35.98 -1.38
CA HIS A 139 -8.47 -36.23 -1.74
C HIS A 139 -9.40 -35.39 -0.87
N GLU A 140 -10.38 -34.70 -1.46
CA GLU A 140 -11.36 -33.91 -0.73
C GLU A 140 -12.75 -33.91 -1.36
N ILE A 141 -13.77 -33.74 -0.51
CA ILE A 141 -15.16 -33.54 -0.93
C ILE A 141 -15.44 -32.04 -0.94
N VAL A 142 -15.72 -31.51 -2.13
CA VAL A 142 -16.06 -30.11 -2.35
C VAL A 142 -17.56 -29.93 -2.28
N HIS A 143 -18.02 -28.96 -1.49
CA HIS A 143 -19.44 -28.62 -1.38
C HIS A 143 -19.80 -27.33 -2.16
N SER A 144 -21.11 -27.06 -2.23
CA SER A 144 -21.63 -25.78 -2.72
C SER A 144 -21.21 -24.59 -1.85
N TYR A 145 -21.22 -23.39 -2.44
CA TYR A 145 -21.06 -22.13 -1.70
C TYR A 145 -22.06 -22.03 -0.54
N GLY A 146 -23.32 -22.40 -0.80
CA GLY A 146 -24.39 -22.44 0.19
C GLY A 146 -24.06 -23.29 1.41
N TRP A 147 -23.58 -24.50 1.16
CA TRP A 147 -23.21 -25.44 2.21
C TRP A 147 -22.14 -24.87 3.14
N TYR A 148 -21.04 -24.36 2.59
CA TYR A 148 -19.93 -23.83 3.39
C TYR A 148 -20.36 -22.63 4.22
N LEU A 149 -21.18 -21.73 3.67
CA LEU A 149 -21.64 -20.55 4.38
C LEU A 149 -22.66 -20.92 5.48
N ARG A 150 -23.62 -21.83 5.20
CA ARG A 150 -24.56 -22.34 6.22
C ARG A 150 -23.84 -23.01 7.38
N LYS A 151 -22.78 -23.79 7.10
CA LYS A 151 -21.99 -24.44 8.15
C LYS A 151 -21.44 -23.42 9.14
N ILE A 152 -20.76 -22.37 8.66
CA ILE A 152 -20.25 -21.28 9.51
C ILE A 152 -21.38 -20.62 10.32
N VAL A 153 -22.51 -20.31 9.67
CA VAL A 153 -23.67 -19.67 10.31
C VAL A 153 -24.26 -20.55 11.42
N LYS A 154 -24.52 -21.83 11.14
CA LYS A 154 -25.10 -22.79 12.08
C LYS A 154 -24.15 -23.06 13.25
N GLU A 155 -22.87 -23.24 12.99
CA GLU A 155 -21.87 -23.48 14.03
C GLU A 155 -21.73 -22.25 14.94
N ALA A 156 -21.70 -21.03 14.38
CA ALA A 156 -21.71 -19.81 15.18
C ALA A 156 -22.98 -19.67 16.04
N LYS A 157 -24.17 -19.93 15.47
CA LYS A 157 -25.44 -19.93 16.23
C LYS A 157 -25.43 -20.98 17.34
N SER A 158 -24.82 -22.14 17.12
CA SER A 158 -24.72 -23.21 18.14
C SER A 158 -23.93 -22.78 19.38
N LYS A 159 -23.00 -21.82 19.23
CA LYS A 159 -22.25 -21.19 20.33
C LYS A 159 -22.97 -19.99 20.96
N GLY A 160 -24.16 -19.64 20.46
CA GLY A 160 -24.91 -18.46 20.87
C GLY A 160 -24.34 -17.14 20.31
N ALA A 161 -23.46 -17.21 19.31
CA ALA A 161 -22.99 -16.04 18.57
C ALA A 161 -24.03 -15.59 17.55
N ILE A 162 -23.85 -14.37 17.02
CA ILE A 162 -24.79 -13.66 16.13
C ILE A 162 -24.11 -13.46 14.77
N PRO A 163 -24.39 -14.32 13.77
CA PRO A 163 -23.83 -14.18 12.44
C PRO A 163 -24.47 -13.02 11.68
N ILE A 164 -23.66 -12.35 10.86
CA ILE A 164 -24.05 -11.31 9.92
C ILE A 164 -23.38 -11.64 8.59
N VAL A 165 -24.19 -11.90 7.56
CA VAL A 165 -23.72 -12.29 6.23
C VAL A 165 -23.71 -11.07 5.31
N MET A 166 -22.65 -10.93 4.52
CA MET A 166 -22.50 -9.84 3.55
C MET A 166 -22.29 -10.38 2.14
N ALA A 167 -22.86 -9.69 1.15
CA ALA A 167 -22.41 -9.84 -0.23
C ALA A 167 -20.97 -9.31 -0.38
N PRO A 168 -20.09 -9.94 -1.19
CA PRO A 168 -18.73 -9.45 -1.37
C PRO A 168 -18.73 -8.10 -2.08
N ILE A 169 -17.72 -7.27 -1.79
CA ILE A 169 -17.58 -5.94 -2.42
C ILE A 169 -17.60 -6.05 -3.96
N PRO A 170 -18.02 -5.00 -4.70
CA PRO A 170 -17.94 -5.05 -6.15
C PRO A 170 -16.49 -4.98 -6.61
N ARG A 171 -16.23 -5.50 -7.82
CA ARG A 171 -15.00 -5.22 -8.55
C ARG A 171 -15.10 -3.86 -9.25
N ASN A 172 -13.95 -3.22 -9.49
CA ASN A 172 -13.81 -2.00 -10.26
C ASN A 172 -13.92 -2.24 -11.79
N ASP A 173 -14.98 -2.94 -12.21
CA ASP A 173 -15.18 -3.42 -13.59
C ASP A 173 -16.30 -2.62 -14.27
N TRP A 174 -16.09 -1.33 -14.45
CA TRP A 174 -17.11 -0.41 -14.97
C TRP A 174 -17.59 -0.80 -16.38
N ASN A 175 -18.90 -0.76 -16.57
CA ASN A 175 -19.55 -0.89 -17.87
C ASN A 175 -20.49 0.32 -18.07
N ASN A 176 -20.17 1.20 -19.03
CA ASN A 176 -20.97 2.39 -19.35
C ASN A 176 -21.34 3.24 -18.12
N GLY A 177 -20.36 3.51 -17.24
CA GLY A 177 -20.57 4.30 -16.03
C GLY A 177 -21.31 3.57 -14.90
N LYS A 178 -21.53 2.25 -15.04
CA LYS A 178 -22.15 1.40 -14.02
C LYS A 178 -21.20 0.34 -13.49
N VAL A 179 -21.30 0.05 -12.20
CA VAL A 179 -20.51 -0.99 -11.53
C VAL A 179 -21.34 -2.28 -11.46
N PRO A 180 -20.88 -3.42 -11.99
CA PRO A 180 -21.66 -4.66 -11.97
C PRO A 180 -22.02 -5.09 -10.55
N ARG A 181 -23.32 -5.37 -10.31
CA ARG A 181 -23.80 -6.03 -9.09
C ARG A 181 -23.68 -7.54 -9.24
N ASN A 182 -23.55 -8.26 -8.13
CA ASN A 182 -23.46 -9.72 -8.13
C ASN A 182 -24.69 -10.43 -7.52
N MET A 183 -25.87 -9.80 -7.61
CA MET A 183 -27.12 -10.31 -7.07
C MET A 183 -27.58 -11.63 -7.72
N ASP A 184 -27.17 -11.90 -8.96
CA ASP A 184 -27.48 -13.16 -9.65
C ASP A 184 -26.43 -14.26 -9.39
N SER A 185 -25.52 -14.05 -8.44
CA SER A 185 -24.44 -14.99 -8.08
C SER A 185 -24.14 -14.94 -6.57
N TYR A 186 -22.86 -14.90 -6.16
CA TYR A 186 -22.42 -15.01 -4.76
C TYR A 186 -23.08 -13.99 -3.81
N GLY A 187 -23.39 -12.78 -4.27
CA GLY A 187 -24.12 -11.80 -3.45
C GLY A 187 -25.58 -12.19 -3.22
N GLY A 188 -26.25 -12.71 -4.24
CA GLY A 188 -27.61 -13.24 -4.14
C GLY A 188 -27.69 -14.53 -3.34
N TRP A 189 -26.73 -15.44 -3.53
CA TRP A 189 -26.65 -16.67 -2.74
C TRP A 189 -26.40 -16.36 -1.26
N ALA A 190 -25.49 -15.43 -0.95
CA ALA A 190 -25.28 -14.95 0.42
C ALA A 190 -26.58 -14.37 1.03
N LYS A 191 -27.34 -13.59 0.26
CA LYS A 191 -28.64 -13.07 0.67
C LYS A 191 -29.63 -14.20 0.96
N GLN A 192 -29.75 -15.16 0.06
CA GLN A 192 -30.66 -16.29 0.21
C GLN A 192 -30.33 -17.11 1.46
N ILE A 193 -29.06 -17.44 1.68
CA ILE A 193 -28.61 -18.18 2.86
C ILE A 193 -28.91 -17.40 4.15
N ALA A 194 -28.68 -16.09 4.14
CA ALA A 194 -28.99 -15.26 5.30
C ALA A 194 -30.48 -15.25 5.64
N GLN A 195 -31.35 -15.22 4.62
CA GLN A 195 -32.80 -15.32 4.77
C GLN A 195 -33.24 -16.69 5.29
N GLU A 196 -32.72 -17.77 4.70
CA GLU A 196 -33.00 -19.16 5.12
C GLU A 196 -32.59 -19.43 6.58
N GLU A 197 -31.43 -18.90 6.99
CA GLU A 197 -30.89 -19.09 8.34
C GLU A 197 -31.41 -18.04 9.35
N GLY A 198 -32.22 -17.08 8.91
CA GLY A 198 -32.78 -16.03 9.76
C GLY A 198 -31.71 -15.14 10.41
N VAL A 199 -30.66 -14.80 9.67
CA VAL A 199 -29.57 -13.93 10.13
C VAL A 199 -29.54 -12.62 9.34
N THR A 200 -28.87 -11.60 9.89
CA THR A 200 -28.78 -10.30 9.23
C THR A 200 -27.99 -10.41 7.93
N PHE A 201 -28.55 -9.84 6.85
CA PHE A 201 -27.88 -9.66 5.59
C PHE A 201 -27.56 -8.19 5.35
N ILE A 202 -26.33 -7.88 4.92
CA ILE A 202 -25.96 -6.55 4.43
C ILE A 202 -25.53 -6.69 2.96
N ASN A 203 -26.23 -5.99 2.07
CA ASN A 203 -25.89 -5.95 0.65
C ASN A 203 -24.72 -4.98 0.39
N LEU A 204 -23.53 -5.32 0.89
CA LEU A 204 -22.35 -4.47 0.76
C LEU A 204 -21.95 -4.25 -0.70
N ASN A 205 -22.18 -5.26 -1.55
CA ASN A 205 -21.95 -5.17 -2.99
C ASN A 205 -22.67 -3.96 -3.61
N ASP A 206 -23.99 -3.89 -3.43
CA ASP A 206 -24.82 -2.84 -4.02
C ASP A 206 -24.59 -1.47 -3.37
N LYS A 207 -24.43 -1.43 -2.04
CA LYS A 207 -24.10 -0.19 -1.32
C LYS A 207 -22.80 0.42 -1.84
N MET A 208 -21.76 -0.39 -1.97
CA MET A 208 -20.45 0.09 -2.44
C MET A 208 -20.46 0.43 -3.91
N ALA A 209 -21.15 -0.37 -4.74
CA ALA A 209 -21.28 -0.08 -6.17
C ALA A 209 -22.03 1.24 -6.40
N SER A 210 -23.08 1.52 -5.64
CA SER A 210 -23.80 2.80 -5.68
C SER A 210 -22.93 3.96 -5.22
N ALA A 211 -22.14 3.78 -4.15
CA ALA A 211 -21.20 4.81 -3.69
C ALA A 211 -20.07 5.09 -4.70
N MET A 212 -19.60 4.06 -5.42
CA MET A 212 -18.64 4.21 -6.52
C MET A 212 -19.27 5.00 -7.67
N GLU A 213 -20.48 4.65 -8.10
CA GLU A 213 -21.19 5.35 -9.19
C GLU A 213 -21.40 6.83 -8.91
N ILE A 214 -21.78 7.19 -7.67
CA ILE A 214 -21.92 8.60 -7.26
C ILE A 214 -20.60 9.37 -7.39
N LYS A 215 -19.46 8.71 -7.12
CA LYS A 215 -18.13 9.31 -7.23
C LYS A 215 -17.63 9.39 -8.68
N GLY A 216 -18.04 8.45 -9.52
CA GLY A 216 -17.55 8.30 -10.89
C GLY A 216 -16.23 7.52 -10.98
N GLN A 217 -15.99 6.95 -12.16
CA GLN A 217 -14.89 6.03 -12.43
C GLN A 217 -13.50 6.63 -12.14
N ASP A 218 -13.27 7.89 -12.50
CA ASP A 218 -11.99 8.57 -12.32
C ASP A 218 -11.66 8.81 -10.84
N ALA A 219 -12.66 9.12 -10.03
CA ALA A 219 -12.47 9.32 -8.59
C ALA A 219 -12.30 8.01 -7.81
N VAL A 220 -12.65 6.88 -8.43
CA VAL A 220 -12.60 5.53 -7.87
C VAL A 220 -11.29 4.82 -8.28
N THR A 221 -10.94 4.87 -9.56
CA THR A 221 -9.79 4.16 -10.14
C THR A 221 -8.49 4.90 -9.85
N GLY A 222 -7.60 4.28 -9.06
CA GLY A 222 -6.38 4.90 -8.54
C GLY A 222 -6.56 5.58 -7.19
N ASN A 223 -7.74 5.49 -6.57
CA ASN A 223 -8.03 6.13 -5.28
C ASN A 223 -8.73 5.19 -4.30
N LEU A 224 -9.87 4.58 -4.67
CA LEU A 224 -10.55 3.55 -3.87
C LEU A 224 -10.09 2.14 -4.25
N PHE A 225 -9.83 1.93 -5.54
CA PHE A 225 -9.18 0.75 -6.11
C PHE A 225 -7.91 1.18 -6.83
N TYR A 226 -7.07 0.22 -7.18
CA TYR A 226 -5.84 0.49 -7.91
C TYR A 226 -6.07 0.48 -9.42
N LYS A 227 -5.30 1.27 -10.18
CA LYS A 227 -5.27 1.18 -11.67
C LYS A 227 -4.83 -0.19 -12.19
N ARG A 228 -4.19 -1.00 -11.34
CA ARG A 228 -3.66 -2.34 -11.64
C ARG A 228 -4.53 -3.48 -11.17
N ASP A 229 -5.47 -3.17 -10.27
CA ASP A 229 -6.18 -4.17 -9.50
C ASP A 229 -7.63 -3.73 -9.36
N HIS A 230 -8.50 -4.49 -10.00
CA HIS A 230 -9.93 -4.29 -9.97
C HIS A 230 -10.63 -4.95 -8.76
N THR A 231 -9.94 -5.77 -7.97
CA THR A 231 -10.54 -6.50 -6.85
C THR A 231 -10.13 -5.90 -5.51
N HIS A 232 -8.85 -5.58 -5.33
CA HIS A 232 -8.34 -5.15 -4.03
C HIS A 232 -8.44 -3.63 -3.86
N THR A 233 -8.96 -3.21 -2.70
CA THR A 233 -9.13 -1.81 -2.37
C THR A 233 -7.86 -1.19 -1.78
N SER A 234 -7.71 0.13 -1.97
CA SER A 234 -6.82 0.94 -1.15
C SER A 234 -7.38 1.10 0.27
N ALA A 235 -6.61 1.73 1.17
CA ALA A 235 -7.10 2.07 2.51
C ALA A 235 -8.39 2.90 2.48
N LYS A 236 -8.55 3.79 1.49
CA LYS A 236 -9.77 4.59 1.34
C LYS A 236 -10.95 3.74 0.88
N GLY A 237 -10.73 2.80 -0.03
CA GLY A 237 -11.77 1.87 -0.48
C GLY A 237 -12.23 0.93 0.63
N ALA A 238 -11.28 0.38 1.39
CA ALA A 238 -11.55 -0.46 2.55
C ALA A 238 -12.30 0.29 3.66
N ALA A 239 -11.92 1.54 3.94
CA ALA A 239 -12.62 2.40 4.88
C ALA A 239 -14.04 2.77 4.42
N LEU A 240 -14.24 2.99 3.11
CA LEU A 240 -15.57 3.19 2.53
C LEU A 240 -16.44 1.95 2.75
N ALA A 241 -15.94 0.75 2.42
CA ALA A 241 -16.65 -0.51 2.66
C ALA A 241 -17.03 -0.67 4.14
N ALA A 242 -16.10 -0.44 5.08
CA ALA A 242 -16.38 -0.48 6.53
C ALA A 242 -17.48 0.51 6.94
N SER A 243 -17.50 1.72 6.36
CA SER A 243 -18.54 2.71 6.62
C SER A 243 -19.93 2.26 6.14
N LEU A 244 -20.00 1.56 5.00
CA LEU A 244 -21.23 1.04 4.42
C LEU A 244 -21.75 -0.20 5.16
N ILE A 245 -20.85 -0.97 5.80
CA ILE A 245 -21.23 -2.02 6.76
C ILE A 245 -21.88 -1.38 7.99
N ALA A 246 -21.27 -0.33 8.55
CA ALA A 246 -21.85 0.41 9.68
C ALA A 246 -23.23 1.03 9.34
N GLU A 247 -23.41 1.50 8.10
CA GLU A 247 -24.70 1.93 7.57
C GLU A 247 -25.71 0.78 7.50
N GLY A 248 -25.33 -0.36 6.89
CA GLY A 248 -26.20 -1.54 6.82
C GLY A 248 -26.60 -2.09 8.20
N LEU A 249 -25.70 -2.03 9.18
CA LEU A 249 -26.02 -2.39 10.57
C LEU A 249 -27.07 -1.44 11.16
N ARG A 250 -26.94 -0.12 10.94
CA ARG A 250 -27.88 0.90 11.43
C ARG A 250 -29.27 0.71 10.85
N GLU A 251 -29.37 0.30 9.59
CA GLU A 251 -30.63 0.02 8.89
C GLU A 251 -31.26 -1.31 9.28
N SER A 252 -30.49 -2.22 9.89
CA SER A 252 -30.96 -3.54 10.31
C SER A 252 -31.52 -3.56 11.73
N ASP A 253 -32.11 -4.68 12.12
CA ASP A 253 -32.46 -4.98 13.52
C ASP A 253 -31.35 -5.70 14.29
N ASN A 254 -30.14 -5.82 13.72
CA ASN A 254 -29.03 -6.49 14.38
C ASN A 254 -28.56 -5.71 15.62
N SER A 255 -28.33 -6.42 16.73
CA SER A 255 -27.91 -5.81 17.99
C SER A 255 -26.53 -5.16 17.95
N LEU A 256 -25.66 -5.51 16.98
CA LEU A 256 -24.36 -4.85 16.81
C LEU A 256 -24.50 -3.35 16.54
N LYS A 257 -25.65 -2.90 16.01
CA LYS A 257 -25.93 -1.47 15.78
C LYS A 257 -25.85 -0.61 17.04
N ASN A 258 -26.06 -1.21 18.21
CA ASN A 258 -26.01 -0.54 19.51
C ASN A 258 -24.57 -0.12 19.90
N TYR A 259 -23.56 -0.71 19.24
CA TYR A 259 -22.16 -0.37 19.46
C TYR A 259 -21.60 0.57 18.37
N LEU A 260 -22.43 1.08 17.44
CA LEU A 260 -21.96 2.01 16.43
C LEU A 260 -21.61 3.37 17.04
N LEU A 261 -20.46 3.92 16.63
CA LEU A 261 -20.10 5.30 16.97
C LEU A 261 -21.03 6.29 16.26
N LYS A 262 -21.50 7.30 16.99
CA LYS A 262 -22.31 8.39 16.40
C LYS A 262 -21.53 9.20 15.37
N ASN A 263 -20.26 9.48 15.67
CA ASN A 263 -19.35 10.29 14.84
C ASN A 263 -17.98 9.59 14.71
N PRO A 264 -17.88 8.52 13.90
CA PRO A 264 -16.62 7.80 13.74
C PRO A 264 -15.54 8.70 13.13
N LYS A 265 -14.33 8.65 13.69
CA LYS A 265 -13.16 9.37 13.16
C LYS A 265 -12.25 8.40 12.43
N VAL A 266 -12.44 8.30 11.11
CA VAL A 266 -11.64 7.41 10.26
C VAL A 266 -10.20 7.93 10.14
N LYS A 267 -9.25 7.13 10.58
CA LYS A 267 -7.81 7.30 10.41
C LYS A 267 -7.34 6.34 9.32
N LEU A 268 -6.80 6.92 8.25
CA LEU A 268 -6.12 6.18 7.19
C LEU A 268 -4.62 6.06 7.50
N PRO A 269 -3.93 5.06 6.92
CA PRO A 269 -2.47 4.99 6.98
C PRO A 269 -1.84 6.31 6.51
N ALA A 270 -0.84 6.79 7.24
CA ALA A 270 -0.08 7.96 6.84
C ALA A 270 0.70 7.66 5.56
N LYS A 271 0.72 8.60 4.62
CA LYS A 271 1.58 8.49 3.45
C LYS A 271 3.03 8.77 3.82
N ARG A 272 3.96 8.08 3.16
CA ARG A 272 5.39 8.43 3.15
C ARG A 272 5.66 9.50 2.10
N ASN A 273 6.76 10.24 2.23
CA ASN A 273 7.20 11.17 1.19
C ASN A 273 8.45 10.64 0.48
N LEU A 274 8.48 10.81 -0.84
CA LEU A 274 9.61 10.55 -1.70
C LEU A 274 10.05 11.87 -2.33
N TYR A 275 11.27 12.31 -2.03
CA TYR A 275 11.89 13.48 -2.65
C TYR A 275 12.87 13.04 -3.73
N LEU A 276 12.82 13.69 -4.89
CA LEU A 276 13.84 13.52 -5.94
C LEU A 276 14.70 14.77 -5.98
N ILE A 277 16.02 14.60 -5.90
CA ILE A 277 16.99 15.68 -6.15
C ILE A 277 17.90 15.26 -7.30
N GLY A 278 18.29 16.23 -8.12
CA GLY A 278 19.08 15.95 -9.30
C GLY A 278 19.10 17.08 -10.32
N ASP A 279 19.60 16.73 -11.49
CA ASP A 279 19.81 17.63 -12.61
C ASP A 279 18.65 17.64 -13.63
N SER A 280 18.91 18.14 -14.85
CA SER A 280 17.91 18.21 -15.94
C SER A 280 17.39 16.85 -16.39
N THR A 281 18.12 15.76 -16.18
CA THR A 281 17.70 14.40 -16.53
C THR A 281 16.74 13.79 -15.50
N VAL A 282 16.54 14.46 -14.35
CA VAL A 282 15.55 14.10 -13.33
C VAL A 282 14.40 15.12 -13.30
N ALA A 283 14.70 16.40 -13.53
CA ALA A 283 13.77 17.52 -13.38
C ALA A 283 12.67 17.56 -14.45
N ASN A 284 11.57 18.23 -14.12
CA ASN A 284 10.65 18.78 -15.12
C ASN A 284 11.22 20.10 -15.65
N ASN A 285 11.69 20.13 -16.89
CA ASN A 285 12.23 21.35 -17.50
C ASN A 285 11.17 22.16 -18.28
N GLY A 286 9.91 21.72 -18.32
CA GLY A 286 8.83 22.36 -19.08
C GLY A 286 9.06 22.37 -20.59
N GLN A 287 9.98 21.56 -21.09
CA GLN A 287 10.36 21.47 -22.51
C GLN A 287 10.04 20.05 -23.02
N PRO A 288 9.20 19.91 -24.07
CA PRO A 288 8.82 18.60 -24.60
C PRO A 288 10.01 17.73 -25.02
N THR A 289 11.07 18.34 -25.53
CA THR A 289 12.29 17.67 -26.01
C THR A 289 13.31 17.36 -24.92
N LYS A 290 13.11 17.87 -23.68
CA LYS A 290 14.04 17.70 -22.54
C LYS A 290 13.29 17.38 -21.25
N SER A 291 12.81 16.14 -21.17
CA SER A 291 12.09 15.62 -20.02
C SER A 291 13.01 14.77 -19.15
N GLY A 292 12.97 15.00 -17.83
CA GLY A 292 13.65 14.14 -16.87
C GLY A 292 12.77 12.97 -16.44
N TRP A 293 13.38 11.83 -16.09
CA TRP A 293 12.66 10.62 -15.69
C TRP A 293 11.80 10.82 -14.42
N GLY A 294 12.18 11.75 -13.56
CA GLY A 294 11.42 12.08 -12.34
C GLY A 294 10.03 12.66 -12.64
N MET A 295 9.71 13.02 -13.89
CA MET A 295 8.35 13.38 -14.31
C MET A 295 7.42 12.18 -14.42
N PHE A 296 7.96 11.00 -14.73
CA PHE A 296 7.18 9.81 -15.08
C PHE A 296 7.19 8.76 -13.97
N LEU A 297 8.10 8.86 -12.98
CA LEU A 297 8.20 7.86 -11.92
C LEU A 297 6.89 7.66 -11.13
N GLU A 298 6.09 8.72 -10.92
CA GLU A 298 4.82 8.62 -10.18
C GLU A 298 3.84 7.60 -10.79
N GLN A 299 3.94 7.33 -12.10
CA GLN A 299 3.13 6.33 -12.79
C GLN A 299 3.40 4.90 -12.30
N HIS A 300 4.57 4.68 -11.72
CA HIS A 300 5.02 3.42 -11.15
C HIS A 300 4.94 3.41 -9.61
N LEU A 301 4.29 4.40 -8.99
CA LEU A 301 4.15 4.50 -7.54
C LEU A 301 2.71 4.28 -7.09
N ASP A 302 2.55 3.68 -5.92
CA ASP A 302 1.27 3.68 -5.20
C ASP A 302 1.03 5.04 -4.54
N THR A 303 0.48 5.97 -5.32
CA THR A 303 0.15 7.33 -4.88
C THR A 303 -0.92 7.38 -3.80
N THR A 304 -1.56 6.26 -3.44
CA THR A 304 -2.44 6.20 -2.27
C THR A 304 -1.64 6.14 -0.96
N ARG A 305 -0.37 5.69 -1.01
CA ARG A 305 0.51 5.48 0.15
C ARG A 305 1.79 6.32 0.13
N ILE A 306 2.19 6.87 -1.01
CA ILE A 306 3.37 7.74 -1.11
C ILE A 306 3.01 9.06 -1.80
N ASN A 307 3.62 10.15 -1.35
CA ASN A 307 3.64 11.42 -2.08
C ASN A 307 5.02 11.58 -2.72
N MET A 308 5.06 11.98 -3.99
CA MET A 308 6.30 12.23 -4.70
C MET A 308 6.52 13.72 -4.89
N TYR A 309 7.72 14.20 -4.56
CA TYR A 309 8.14 15.58 -4.72
C TYR A 309 9.40 15.64 -5.58
N ASN A 310 9.21 15.94 -6.88
CA ASN A 310 10.35 16.18 -7.75
C ASN A 310 10.93 17.58 -7.48
N LYS A 311 12.09 17.60 -6.81
CA LYS A 311 12.84 18.82 -6.46
C LYS A 311 14.10 18.99 -7.29
N ALA A 312 14.35 18.10 -8.26
CA ALA A 312 15.44 18.25 -9.20
C ALA A 312 15.27 19.52 -10.04
N ARG A 313 16.40 20.10 -10.47
CA ARG A 313 16.40 21.35 -11.22
C ARG A 313 17.38 21.31 -12.38
N GLY A 314 16.88 21.67 -13.56
CA GLY A 314 17.67 21.73 -14.77
C GLY A 314 18.95 22.56 -14.63
N GLY A 315 20.05 22.00 -15.15
CA GLY A 315 21.36 22.65 -15.16
C GLY A 315 22.07 22.72 -13.80
N ARG A 316 21.61 22.02 -12.78
CA ARG A 316 22.32 21.91 -11.49
C ARG A 316 23.22 20.67 -11.47
N SER A 317 24.34 20.81 -10.81
CA SER A 317 25.28 19.78 -10.34
C SER A 317 25.06 19.52 -8.84
N SER A 318 25.75 18.54 -8.26
CA SER A 318 25.71 18.32 -6.82
C SER A 318 26.23 19.55 -6.05
N ARG A 319 27.24 20.26 -6.58
CA ARG A 319 27.70 21.55 -6.07
C ARG A 319 26.61 22.63 -6.10
N THR A 320 26.12 22.96 -7.28
CA THR A 320 25.24 24.14 -7.47
C THR A 320 23.88 23.94 -6.83
N PHE A 321 23.39 22.70 -6.71
CA PHE A 321 22.17 22.41 -5.98
C PHE A 321 22.30 22.75 -4.49
N ARG A 322 23.48 22.51 -3.89
CA ARG A 322 23.79 22.95 -2.52
C ARG A 322 23.99 24.45 -2.43
N TYR A 323 24.83 25.02 -3.30
CA TYR A 323 25.17 26.45 -3.30
C TYR A 323 23.93 27.36 -3.38
N GLU A 324 22.93 26.97 -4.18
CA GLU A 324 21.70 27.73 -4.35
C GLU A 324 20.67 27.52 -3.23
N GLY A 325 21.00 26.78 -2.16
CA GLY A 325 20.10 26.49 -1.04
C GLY A 325 18.95 25.53 -1.38
N LEU A 326 18.98 24.88 -2.56
CA LEU A 326 17.92 23.95 -2.98
C LEU A 326 17.90 22.71 -2.09
N TRP A 327 19.07 22.25 -1.63
CA TRP A 327 19.16 21.17 -0.66
C TRP A 327 18.56 21.56 0.70
N ASP A 328 18.87 22.74 1.22
CA ASP A 328 18.31 23.17 2.52
C ASP A 328 16.78 23.30 2.46
N ALA A 329 16.24 23.72 1.31
CA ALA A 329 14.80 23.73 1.07
C ALA A 329 14.17 22.33 1.09
N VAL A 330 14.89 21.29 0.66
CA VAL A 330 14.43 19.88 0.76
C VAL A 330 14.60 19.36 2.18
N LYS A 331 15.81 19.48 2.74
CA LYS A 331 16.19 19.00 4.08
C LYS A 331 15.24 19.50 5.18
N SER A 332 14.83 20.78 5.11
CA SER A 332 13.88 21.37 6.07
C SER A 332 12.46 20.77 6.04
N GLN A 333 12.12 19.99 5.00
CA GLN A 333 10.82 19.34 4.86
C GLN A 333 10.86 17.84 5.19
N LEU A 334 12.06 17.23 5.27
CA LEU A 334 12.23 15.81 5.52
C LEU A 334 11.73 15.41 6.91
N LYS A 335 11.12 14.24 6.98
CA LYS A 335 10.66 13.61 8.23
C LYS A 335 11.21 12.20 8.35
N PRO A 336 11.30 11.65 9.58
CA PRO A 336 11.69 10.26 9.78
C PRO A 336 10.87 9.28 8.94
N GLY A 337 11.57 8.45 8.18
CA GLY A 337 11.01 7.47 7.24
C GLY A 337 10.54 8.03 5.89
N ASP A 338 10.89 9.28 5.54
CA ASP A 338 10.86 9.73 4.15
C ASP A 338 12.01 9.12 3.33
N PHE A 339 11.92 9.20 2.02
CA PHE A 339 12.94 8.73 1.08
C PHE A 339 13.50 9.89 0.26
N VAL A 340 14.78 9.84 -0.10
CA VAL A 340 15.41 10.79 -1.01
C VAL A 340 16.15 10.05 -2.11
N LEU A 341 15.65 10.14 -3.35
CA LEU A 341 16.34 9.68 -4.56
C LEU A 341 17.26 10.80 -5.07
N MET A 342 18.54 10.48 -5.26
CA MET A 342 19.57 11.45 -5.62
C MET A 342 20.29 11.04 -6.90
N GLN A 343 20.29 11.89 -7.92
CA GLN A 343 21.05 11.63 -9.15
C GLN A 343 21.71 12.91 -9.68
N PHE A 344 23.04 12.95 -9.63
CA PHE A 344 23.88 14.03 -10.15
C PHE A 344 25.08 13.46 -10.92
N GLY A 345 25.75 14.30 -11.72
CA GLY A 345 26.94 13.91 -12.48
C GLY A 345 27.09 14.63 -13.82
N HIS A 346 25.99 14.90 -14.54
CA HIS A 346 26.07 15.48 -15.89
C HIS A 346 26.67 16.89 -15.90
N ASN A 347 26.24 17.72 -14.96
CA ASN A 347 26.69 19.11 -14.84
C ASN A 347 27.97 19.25 -14.01
N ASP A 348 28.27 18.24 -13.17
CA ASP A 348 29.46 18.16 -12.34
C ASP A 348 30.75 18.09 -13.15
N GLY A 349 30.69 17.52 -14.37
CA GLY A 349 31.78 17.52 -15.34
C GLY A 349 32.07 18.86 -16.02
N GLY A 350 31.32 19.91 -15.70
CA GLY A 350 31.54 21.26 -16.23
C GLY A 350 32.79 21.94 -15.66
N HIS A 351 33.10 23.13 -16.17
CA HIS A 351 34.16 23.95 -15.60
C HIS A 351 33.79 24.48 -14.21
N VAL A 352 34.78 24.46 -13.33
CA VAL A 352 34.65 24.88 -11.93
C VAL A 352 34.65 26.42 -11.79
N ASP A 353 35.34 27.12 -12.69
CA ASP A 353 35.68 28.56 -12.64
C ASP A 353 35.21 29.36 -13.86
N LYS A 354 34.29 28.80 -14.68
CA LYS A 354 33.71 29.49 -15.85
C LYS A 354 32.24 29.84 -15.62
N PRO A 355 31.72 30.88 -16.31
CA PRO A 355 30.31 31.25 -16.24
C PRO A 355 29.38 30.03 -16.37
N LYS A 356 28.34 29.98 -15.52
CA LYS A 356 27.50 28.84 -15.10
C LYS A 356 27.98 28.12 -13.84
N TYR A 357 29.30 28.06 -13.57
CA TYR A 357 29.89 27.56 -12.32
C TYR A 357 29.35 26.20 -11.86
N ARG A 358 29.13 25.29 -12.82
CA ARG A 358 28.48 24.00 -12.55
C ARG A 358 29.45 22.93 -12.06
N GLY A 359 30.71 23.00 -12.48
CA GLY A 359 31.69 21.95 -12.18
C GLY A 359 31.91 21.75 -10.68
N SER A 360 32.07 20.49 -10.28
CA SER A 360 32.67 20.12 -8.99
C SER A 360 34.09 19.60 -9.23
N LEU A 361 34.91 19.52 -8.19
CA LEU A 361 36.20 18.84 -8.30
C LEU A 361 35.97 17.34 -8.53
N LYS A 362 36.83 16.70 -9.31
CA LYS A 362 36.72 15.28 -9.64
C LYS A 362 37.19 14.42 -8.48
N GLY A 363 36.57 13.26 -8.29
CA GLY A 363 37.01 12.25 -7.32
C GLY A 363 36.21 12.23 -6.01
N MET A 364 36.78 11.48 -5.05
CA MET A 364 36.16 11.12 -3.77
C MET A 364 36.81 11.76 -2.54
N GLY A 365 37.95 12.43 -2.73
CA GLY A 365 38.74 13.03 -1.66
C GLY A 365 38.14 14.31 -1.10
N ASP A 366 38.85 14.94 -0.18
CA ASP A 366 38.42 16.16 0.51
C ASP A 366 39.09 17.42 -0.08
N GLU A 367 39.62 17.32 -1.30
CA GLU A 367 40.25 18.45 -2.00
C GLU A 367 39.25 19.60 -2.18
N THR A 368 39.78 20.81 -2.06
CA THR A 368 39.02 22.04 -2.25
C THR A 368 39.70 23.00 -3.20
N GLN A 369 38.91 23.87 -3.81
CA GLN A 369 39.37 24.98 -4.64
C GLN A 369 38.52 26.22 -4.37
N GLU A 370 39.17 27.35 -4.09
CA GLU A 370 38.49 28.64 -4.04
C GLU A 370 38.14 29.13 -5.46
N VAL A 371 36.87 29.47 -5.67
CA VAL A 371 36.38 30.01 -6.94
C VAL A 371 35.69 31.34 -6.72
N ASN A 372 36.21 32.38 -7.36
CA ASN A 372 35.53 33.67 -7.42
C ASN A 372 34.39 33.62 -8.45
N ARG A 373 33.16 33.85 -8.00
CA ARG A 373 31.98 33.99 -8.86
C ARG A 373 31.73 35.47 -9.11
N ASP A 374 31.64 35.84 -10.39
CA ASP A 374 31.54 37.24 -10.86
C ASP A 374 30.60 38.13 -10.04
N SER A 375 29.47 37.60 -9.56
CA SER A 375 28.41 38.35 -8.88
C SER A 375 28.18 37.99 -7.41
N THR A 376 28.90 37.00 -6.84
CA THR A 376 28.56 36.47 -5.50
C THR A 376 29.77 36.23 -4.58
N GLY A 377 30.99 36.53 -5.03
CA GLY A 377 32.21 36.40 -4.21
C GLY A 377 32.88 35.03 -4.32
N SER A 378 33.78 34.72 -3.38
CA SER A 378 34.49 33.43 -3.33
C SER A 378 33.61 32.31 -2.80
N GLU A 379 33.70 31.13 -3.42
CA GLU A 379 33.08 29.88 -2.98
C GLU A 379 34.17 28.81 -2.85
N THR A 380 34.20 28.11 -1.71
CA THR A 380 34.97 26.87 -1.55
C THR A 380 34.28 25.72 -2.27
N VAL A 381 34.92 25.22 -3.32
CA VAL A 381 34.42 24.10 -4.13
C VAL A 381 35.02 22.80 -3.65
N HIS A 382 34.20 21.78 -3.46
CA HIS A 382 34.62 20.44 -3.05
C HIS A 382 34.57 19.43 -4.20
N THR A 383 35.04 18.21 -3.93
CA THR A 383 34.87 17.08 -4.84
C THR A 383 33.42 16.62 -4.95
N TYR A 384 33.09 15.97 -6.06
CA TYR A 384 31.79 15.32 -6.26
C TYR A 384 31.47 14.34 -5.12
N GLY A 385 32.44 13.50 -4.73
CA GLY A 385 32.25 12.54 -3.65
C GLY A 385 31.96 13.21 -2.30
N TRP A 386 32.60 14.35 -2.02
CA TRP A 386 32.28 15.14 -0.83
C TRP A 386 30.82 15.59 -0.83
N TYR A 387 30.32 16.21 -1.91
CA TYR A 387 28.92 16.67 -1.98
C TYR A 387 27.92 15.52 -1.82
N MET A 388 28.15 14.39 -2.49
CA MET A 388 27.27 13.23 -2.38
C MET A 388 27.27 12.64 -0.97
N LYS A 389 28.43 12.52 -0.31
CA LYS A 389 28.53 12.08 1.09
C LYS A 389 27.78 13.02 2.04
N GLN A 390 27.79 14.34 1.80
CA GLN A 390 27.01 15.28 2.61
C GLN A 390 25.50 15.06 2.45
N TYR A 391 24.98 14.92 1.22
CA TYR A 391 23.56 14.66 1.02
C TYR A 391 23.09 13.38 1.68
N ILE A 392 23.89 12.32 1.60
CA ILE A 392 23.60 11.04 2.25
C ILE A 392 23.51 11.22 3.76
N LYS A 393 24.55 11.78 4.39
CA LYS A 393 24.62 11.96 5.85
C LYS A 393 23.50 12.85 6.36
N GLU A 394 23.30 14.01 5.74
CA GLU A 394 22.25 14.95 6.14
C GLU A 394 20.84 14.37 5.92
N THR A 395 20.65 13.46 4.96
CA THR A 395 19.38 12.72 4.82
C THR A 395 19.18 11.77 6.01
N GLN A 396 20.20 10.99 6.36
CA GLN A 396 20.14 10.05 7.48
C GLN A 396 19.92 10.75 8.82
N GLU A 397 20.50 11.93 9.02
CA GLU A 397 20.32 12.76 10.22
C GLU A 397 18.85 13.18 10.44
N THR A 398 18.06 13.30 9.37
CA THR A 398 16.60 13.55 9.47
C THR A 398 15.78 12.30 9.76
N GLY A 399 16.42 11.12 9.80
CA GLY A 399 15.76 9.81 9.85
C GLY A 399 15.17 9.37 8.50
N ALA A 400 15.46 10.08 7.41
CA ALA A 400 15.07 9.69 6.06
C ALA A 400 16.10 8.73 5.44
N THR A 401 15.69 8.01 4.40
CA THR A 401 16.51 7.00 3.72
C THR A 401 17.12 7.57 2.44
N PRO A 402 18.45 7.71 2.33
CA PRO A 402 19.11 8.14 1.10
C PRO A 402 19.25 6.98 0.11
N ILE A 403 18.90 7.24 -1.14
CA ILE A 403 19.01 6.31 -2.25
C ILE A 403 19.68 7.06 -3.40
N VAL A 404 20.90 6.68 -3.74
CA VAL A 404 21.68 7.32 -4.80
C VAL A 404 21.56 6.50 -6.08
N LEU A 405 21.35 7.18 -7.20
CA LEU A 405 21.37 6.59 -8.52
C LEU A 405 22.57 7.11 -9.29
N SER A 406 23.25 6.22 -10.03
CA SER A 406 24.19 6.67 -11.06
C SER A 406 23.44 7.46 -12.14
N MET A 407 24.10 8.44 -12.75
CA MET A 407 23.51 9.25 -13.82
C MET A 407 23.10 8.37 -15.02
N ILE A 408 22.00 8.67 -15.71
CA ILE A 408 21.65 7.99 -16.96
C ILE A 408 22.82 8.10 -17.98
N PRO A 409 23.01 7.12 -18.88
CA PRO A 409 24.02 7.24 -19.92
C PRO A 409 23.64 8.32 -20.94
N ARG A 410 24.66 8.94 -21.52
CA ARG A 410 24.51 9.80 -22.69
C ARG A 410 24.27 8.94 -23.93
N ASN A 411 23.67 9.49 -24.97
CA ASN A 411 23.60 8.86 -26.29
C ASN A 411 24.97 8.89 -26.97
N GLN A 412 25.90 8.09 -26.46
CA GLN A 412 27.26 7.94 -26.96
C GLN A 412 27.59 6.46 -26.98
N TRP A 413 28.20 6.02 -28.08
CA TRP A 413 28.42 4.61 -28.36
C TRP A 413 29.87 4.36 -28.75
N ASN A 414 30.38 3.20 -28.37
CA ASN A 414 31.65 2.65 -28.84
C ASN A 414 31.41 1.20 -29.28
N GLU A 415 31.69 0.88 -30.54
CA GLU A 415 31.55 -0.49 -31.08
C GLU A 415 30.18 -1.15 -30.80
N GLY A 416 29.10 -0.38 -30.90
CA GLY A 416 27.73 -0.88 -30.65
C GLY A 416 27.34 -0.98 -29.18
N GLN A 417 28.22 -0.57 -28.26
CA GLN A 417 27.94 -0.49 -26.82
C GLN A 417 27.78 0.95 -26.36
N VAL A 418 26.84 1.20 -25.46
CA VAL A 418 26.66 2.53 -24.85
C VAL A 418 27.84 2.85 -23.93
N ILE A 419 28.36 4.08 -23.94
CA ILE A 419 29.46 4.46 -23.05
C ILE A 419 28.93 4.60 -21.61
N ARG A 420 29.46 3.79 -20.69
CA ARG A 420 29.14 3.83 -19.26
C ARG A 420 29.90 4.93 -18.54
N ALA A 421 29.33 5.43 -17.44
CA ALA A 421 30.02 6.31 -16.51
C ALA A 421 30.86 5.54 -15.46
N SER A 422 31.31 4.33 -15.80
CA SER A 422 31.98 3.33 -14.92
C SER A 422 33.37 3.71 -14.44
N GLU A 423 33.94 4.81 -14.96
CA GLU A 423 35.24 5.34 -14.53
C GLU A 423 35.13 6.78 -13.99
N SER A 424 33.91 7.25 -13.70
CA SER A 424 33.68 8.63 -13.27
C SER A 424 32.51 8.76 -12.28
N TYR A 425 31.60 9.71 -12.51
CA TYR A 425 30.52 10.09 -11.60
C TYR A 425 29.60 8.93 -11.22
N GLY A 426 29.39 7.94 -12.09
CA GLY A 426 28.62 6.74 -11.75
C GLY A 426 29.29 5.92 -10.65
N THR A 427 30.60 5.70 -10.79
CA THR A 427 31.42 4.97 -9.82
C THR A 427 31.60 5.75 -8.51
N TRP A 428 31.85 7.06 -8.59
CA TRP A 428 31.93 7.89 -7.39
C TRP A 428 30.61 7.99 -6.63
N ALA A 429 29.46 7.94 -7.32
CA ALA A 429 28.15 7.89 -6.66
C ALA A 429 27.98 6.60 -5.84
N LYS A 430 28.44 5.46 -6.38
CA LYS A 430 28.48 4.19 -5.68
C LYS A 430 29.42 4.23 -4.47
N GLU A 431 30.65 4.68 -4.67
CA GLU A 431 31.65 4.80 -3.59
C GLU A 431 31.17 5.75 -2.47
N ALA A 432 30.42 6.80 -2.79
CA ALA A 432 29.83 7.69 -1.79
C ALA A 432 28.83 6.94 -0.89
N VAL A 433 28.00 6.06 -1.45
CA VAL A 433 27.09 5.20 -0.67
C VAL A 433 27.86 4.18 0.14
N GLU A 434 28.91 3.56 -0.42
CA GLU A 434 29.75 2.62 0.32
C GLU A 434 30.44 3.28 1.54
N GLN A 435 30.84 4.56 1.43
CA GLN A 435 31.49 5.30 2.50
C GLN A 435 30.51 5.94 3.51
N ALA A 436 29.32 6.35 3.10
CA ALA A 436 28.37 7.11 3.93
C ALA A 436 27.08 6.34 4.29
N GLY A 437 26.86 5.16 3.72
CA GLY A 437 25.66 4.35 3.92
C GLY A 437 24.47 4.77 3.06
N GLY A 438 23.41 3.95 3.05
CA GLY A 438 22.25 4.14 2.18
C GLY A 438 22.17 3.08 1.10
N TYR A 439 21.40 3.35 0.04
CA TYR A 439 21.23 2.44 -1.08
C TYR A 439 21.79 3.02 -2.37
N PHE A 440 22.36 2.16 -3.21
CA PHE A 440 22.81 2.52 -4.55
C PHE A 440 22.02 1.76 -5.60
N LEU A 441 21.53 2.47 -6.62
CA LEU A 441 20.90 1.89 -7.80
C LEU A 441 21.75 2.24 -9.02
N ASP A 442 22.26 1.22 -9.72
CA ASP A 442 23.07 1.44 -10.92
C ASP A 442 22.20 1.72 -12.16
N LEU A 443 21.60 2.90 -12.18
CA LEU A 443 20.73 3.34 -13.27
C LEU A 443 21.49 3.52 -14.59
N ASN A 444 22.76 3.94 -14.54
CA ASN A 444 23.62 4.07 -15.71
C ASN A 444 23.70 2.75 -16.48
N GLU A 445 24.06 1.67 -15.78
CA GLU A 445 24.18 0.34 -16.38
C GLU A 445 22.84 -0.21 -16.84
N ALA A 446 21.80 -0.12 -15.99
CA ALA A 446 20.48 -0.65 -16.32
C ALA A 446 19.86 0.02 -17.56
N VAL A 447 20.00 1.35 -17.69
CA VAL A 447 19.53 2.07 -18.88
C VAL A 447 20.41 1.76 -20.09
N ALA A 448 21.73 1.65 -19.92
CA ALA A 448 22.64 1.33 -21.02
C ALA A 448 22.30 -0.02 -21.64
N GLN A 449 22.03 -1.05 -20.84
CA GLN A 449 21.59 -2.36 -21.32
C GLN A 449 20.29 -2.28 -22.14
N LYS A 450 19.32 -1.47 -21.72
CA LYS A 450 18.07 -1.27 -22.47
C LYS A 450 18.30 -0.52 -23.78
N TYR A 451 19.13 0.52 -23.75
CA TYR A 451 19.52 1.23 -24.97
C TYR A 451 20.20 0.31 -25.97
N GLU A 452 21.11 -0.56 -25.53
CA GLU A 452 21.77 -1.55 -26.39
C GLU A 452 20.80 -2.55 -27.02
N GLN A 453 19.77 -2.98 -26.28
CA GLN A 453 18.71 -3.84 -26.82
C GLN A 453 17.88 -3.15 -27.90
N LEU A 454 17.64 -1.84 -27.75
CA LEU A 454 16.89 -1.04 -28.72
C LEU A 454 17.73 -0.64 -29.94
N GLY A 455 19.04 -0.52 -29.77
CA GLY A 455 19.99 -0.08 -30.79
C GLY A 455 20.06 1.45 -30.96
N PRO A 456 21.13 1.94 -31.62
CA PRO A 456 21.46 3.37 -31.67
C PRO A 456 20.41 4.22 -32.40
N ASP A 457 19.76 3.69 -33.44
CA ASP A 457 18.78 4.45 -34.23
C ASP A 457 17.51 4.77 -33.42
N VAL A 458 17.00 3.79 -32.67
CA VAL A 458 15.84 3.98 -31.77
C VAL A 458 16.22 4.93 -30.65
N VAL A 459 17.39 4.73 -30.04
CA VAL A 459 17.85 5.57 -28.92
C VAL A 459 18.10 7.00 -29.38
N ALA A 460 18.59 7.24 -30.61
CA ALA A 460 18.77 8.59 -31.14
C ALA A 460 17.46 9.41 -31.15
N ALA A 461 16.31 8.77 -31.40
CA ALA A 461 15.01 9.43 -31.35
C ALA A 461 14.64 9.91 -29.93
N PHE A 462 15.18 9.27 -28.88
CA PHE A 462 15.00 9.74 -27.51
C PHE A 462 15.76 11.04 -27.21
N PHE A 463 16.77 11.40 -28.00
CA PHE A 463 17.68 12.52 -27.73
C PHE A 463 17.64 13.56 -28.88
N PRO A 464 16.50 14.26 -29.08
CA PRO A 464 16.28 15.07 -30.28
C PRO A 464 17.17 16.31 -30.38
N ASP A 465 17.60 16.87 -29.24
CA ASP A 465 18.35 18.14 -29.21
C ASP A 465 19.84 17.95 -28.95
N ASP A 466 20.19 16.98 -28.10
CA ASP A 466 21.56 16.71 -27.68
C ASP A 466 21.69 15.30 -27.09
N HIS A 467 22.93 14.81 -26.97
CA HIS A 467 23.27 13.52 -26.38
C HIS A 467 22.99 13.32 -24.87
N THR A 468 22.43 14.29 -24.14
CA THR A 468 22.22 14.20 -22.68
C THR A 468 20.75 14.23 -22.28
N HIS A 469 19.91 15.00 -22.97
CA HIS A 469 18.52 15.20 -22.57
C HIS A 469 17.59 14.32 -23.38
N THR A 470 16.86 13.45 -22.69
CA THR A 470 15.80 12.65 -23.30
C THR A 470 14.53 13.46 -23.54
N ASN A 471 13.76 13.11 -24.57
CA ASN A 471 12.36 13.50 -24.73
C ASN A 471 11.47 12.72 -23.74
N GLY A 472 10.15 12.86 -23.87
CA GLY A 472 9.18 12.15 -23.01
C GLY A 472 9.29 10.62 -23.06
N GLU A 473 9.53 10.03 -24.24
CA GLU A 473 9.61 8.57 -24.40
C GLU A 473 10.86 7.99 -23.72
N GLY A 474 12.03 8.59 -23.98
CA GLY A 474 13.26 8.18 -23.30
C GLY A 474 13.19 8.37 -21.78
N ALA A 475 12.55 9.45 -21.33
CA ALA A 475 12.34 9.71 -19.92
C ALA A 475 11.38 8.70 -19.26
N GLN A 476 10.36 8.21 -19.97
CA GLN A 476 9.49 7.13 -19.51
C GLN A 476 10.24 5.81 -19.37
N LEU A 477 11.07 5.44 -20.36
CA LEU A 477 11.91 4.24 -20.28
C LEU A 477 12.86 4.32 -19.08
N ASN A 478 13.49 5.48 -18.86
CA ASN A 478 14.35 5.71 -17.71
C ASN A 478 13.58 5.61 -16.39
N ALA A 479 12.36 6.16 -16.31
CA ALA A 479 11.53 6.09 -15.10
C ALA A 479 11.07 4.66 -14.78
N LEU A 480 10.69 3.89 -15.80
CA LEU A 480 10.38 2.46 -15.66
C LEU A 480 11.61 1.70 -15.13
N THR A 481 12.79 1.99 -15.66
CA THR A 481 14.05 1.35 -15.22
C THR A 481 14.38 1.70 -13.77
N VAL A 482 14.15 2.95 -13.34
CA VAL A 482 14.24 3.33 -11.92
C VAL A 482 13.27 2.52 -11.07
N ALA A 483 12.02 2.37 -11.51
CA ALA A 483 11.02 1.57 -10.79
C ALA A 483 11.45 0.10 -10.66
N GLU A 484 11.97 -0.52 -11.72
CA GLU A 484 12.49 -1.91 -11.71
C GLU A 484 13.64 -2.08 -10.71
N LEU A 485 14.55 -1.10 -10.65
CA LEU A 485 15.66 -1.11 -9.70
C LEU A 485 15.14 -1.00 -8.25
N ILE A 486 14.15 -0.14 -8.00
CA ILE A 486 13.53 -0.01 -6.67
C ILE A 486 12.75 -1.28 -6.28
N GLU A 487 11.99 -1.89 -7.19
CA GLU A 487 11.24 -3.13 -6.92
C GLU A 487 12.17 -4.26 -6.46
N ASN A 488 13.39 -4.31 -7.01
CA ASN A 488 14.42 -5.29 -6.69
C ASN A 488 15.28 -4.93 -5.46
N LEU A 489 15.09 -3.75 -4.86
CA LEU A 489 15.83 -3.28 -3.69
C LEU A 489 15.32 -3.93 -2.40
N ARG A 490 15.62 -5.23 -2.20
CA ARG A 490 15.06 -6.07 -1.11
C ARG A 490 15.26 -5.53 0.32
N GLN A 491 16.25 -4.67 0.52
CA GLN A 491 16.59 -4.13 1.84
C GLN A 491 15.87 -2.82 2.18
N SER A 492 15.22 -2.17 1.21
CA SER A 492 14.44 -0.95 1.43
C SER A 492 12.95 -1.23 1.37
N ASP A 493 12.18 -0.61 2.28
CA ASP A 493 10.72 -0.60 2.24
C ASP A 493 10.15 0.29 1.11
N LEU A 494 10.97 1.11 0.43
CA LEU A 494 10.53 1.87 -0.75
C LEU A 494 9.97 0.94 -1.84
N ARG A 495 10.49 -0.28 -1.95
CA ARG A 495 10.02 -1.29 -2.92
C ARG A 495 8.53 -1.60 -2.78
N ASP A 496 7.98 -1.49 -1.57
CA ASP A 496 6.57 -1.81 -1.31
C ASP A 496 5.62 -0.76 -1.87
N PHE A 497 6.14 0.40 -2.28
CA PHE A 497 5.39 1.49 -2.91
C PHE A 497 5.49 1.47 -4.44
N VAL A 498 6.31 0.60 -5.02
CA VAL A 498 6.47 0.51 -6.47
C VAL A 498 5.47 -0.47 -7.07
N PHE A 499 5.04 -0.15 -8.28
CA PHE A 499 4.25 -1.00 -9.13
C PHE A 499 4.74 -0.95 -10.57
N ILE A 500 4.99 -2.12 -11.14
CA ILE A 500 5.33 -2.29 -12.53
C ILE A 500 4.25 -3.14 -13.17
N ARG A 501 3.62 -2.62 -14.23
CA ARG A 501 2.75 -3.44 -15.09
C ARG A 501 3.66 -4.44 -15.80
N LYS A 502 3.51 -5.73 -15.48
CA LYS A 502 4.02 -6.78 -16.36
C LYS A 502 3.05 -6.82 -17.53
N GLU A 503 3.55 -6.42 -18.70
CA GLU A 503 2.81 -6.53 -19.97
C GLU A 503 2.61 -8.00 -20.36
#